data_AF-A0A848TX43-F1
#
_entry.id   AF-A0A848TX43-F1
#
_cell.length_a   1.000
_cell.length_b   1.000
_cell.length_c   1.000
_cell.angle_alpha   90.00
_cell.angle_beta   90.00
_cell.angle_gamma   90.00
#
_symmetry.space_group_name_H-M   'P 1'
#
loop_
_entity.id
_entity.type
_entity.pdbx_description
1 polymer ?
#
loop_
_entity_poly.entity_id
_entity_poly.type
_entity_poly.pdbx_seq_one_letter_code
_entity_poly.pdbx_strand_id
1 'polypeptide(L)'
;MTRNISKSVVGFTAGILLMGCGATTMISTPIEKIDSMPLKVTDLTESQKKSWGHADLASDTIPGMSVDKAYREIIGTKKGSKVIVAVLDSGIDLEHEDLDGVLWTNKKERPGNGKDDDKNGYIDDIHGYNFLGESYNEQLEYARILRLKLGDAGLQAKAKTELDKEYQQALGNKQQYEQILQAVENADAAIKQHLGKSEYTKKDVSGIKSENQDMQRHVAVLTQMYTFADSIPEVLEELNNGIKHFTEQLNYNLKVDFDGRKIVGDDPYDLMDTNYGNGNPQNRVDDESHGTHVAGIIAAERNNGKGANGVANNVAIMSIRAVPNGDEYDKDIALGIRYAVDNGAKIINCSFGKSFSPNADWVYDAIKYAASKDVLIVHAAGNDGANLDDPKNPNYPNDQINNGSEFADNVITVGALDPEYGSDMVAAYSNYGAINVDVFAPGTDIYSTIPNNKYEFMPGTSMASPGVAGVAALVRSQYPSLSASQVKKVILDSGLSVKAAVILGGDASKNNTLDKISTSGKIVNAYNALIIARGMATGK
;
A
#
# COMPACT_ATOMS: atom_id res chain seq x y z
N MET A 1 69.71 26.66 -52.75
CA MET A 1 70.07 27.77 -51.85
C MET A 1 68.85 28.66 -51.66
N THR A 2 68.55 28.98 -50.40
CA THR A 2 67.89 30.22 -49.90
C THR A 2 66.45 30.58 -50.33
N ARG A 3 65.52 30.37 -49.37
CA ARG A 3 64.53 31.33 -48.79
C ARG A 3 64.00 32.50 -49.65
N ASN A 4 62.66 32.66 -49.73
CA ASN A 4 61.89 33.68 -49.00
C ASN A 4 60.38 33.74 -49.34
N ILE A 5 59.67 34.48 -48.49
CA ILE A 5 58.23 34.48 -48.14
C ILE A 5 57.38 35.47 -48.97
N SER A 6 56.04 35.24 -48.94
CA SER A 6 54.91 36.20 -48.99
C SER A 6 54.24 36.49 -50.35
N LYS A 7 52.94 36.12 -50.51
CA LYS A 7 51.75 36.96 -50.24
C LYS A 7 50.46 36.26 -50.70
N SER A 8 49.42 36.38 -49.89
CA SER A 8 48.08 35.81 -50.06
C SER A 8 47.20 36.59 -51.04
N VAL A 9 46.14 35.94 -51.59
CA VAL A 9 44.70 36.31 -51.55
C VAL A 9 43.94 35.79 -52.79
N VAL A 10 42.65 35.45 -52.57
CA VAL A 10 41.56 34.98 -53.46
C VAL A 10 41.58 33.48 -53.76
N GLY A 11 40.58 32.65 -53.47
CA GLY A 11 39.22 32.84 -52.96
C GLY A 11 38.37 31.70 -53.54
N PHE A 12 37.82 30.82 -52.71
CA PHE A 12 36.83 29.83 -53.13
C PHE A 12 35.78 29.65 -52.04
N THR A 13 34.56 30.04 -52.37
CA THR A 13 33.32 29.85 -51.62
C THR A 13 32.92 28.38 -51.66
N ALA A 14 32.79 27.74 -50.50
CA ALA A 14 32.17 26.42 -50.35
C ALA A 14 30.82 26.59 -49.65
N GLY A 15 29.76 26.14 -50.31
CA GLY A 15 28.39 26.18 -49.80
C GLY A 15 28.23 25.31 -48.55
N ILE A 16 27.61 25.88 -47.52
CA ILE A 16 27.18 25.18 -46.31
C ILE A 16 25.85 24.48 -46.63
N LEU A 17 25.88 23.15 -46.73
CA LEU A 17 24.70 22.31 -46.65
C LEU A 17 24.30 22.19 -45.17
N LEU A 18 23.24 22.91 -44.78
CA LEU A 18 22.54 22.69 -43.52
C LEU A 18 21.75 21.37 -43.61
N MET A 19 22.34 20.27 -43.16
CA MET A 19 21.58 19.08 -42.80
C MET A 19 20.88 19.35 -41.47
N GLY A 20 19.57 19.58 -41.54
CA GLY A 20 18.72 19.62 -40.37
C GLY A 20 18.70 18.26 -39.68
N CYS A 21 19.21 18.18 -38.46
CA CYS A 21 18.93 17.08 -37.55
C CYS A 21 17.44 17.14 -37.16
N GLY A 22 16.58 16.50 -37.94
CA GLY A 22 15.26 16.12 -37.49
C GLY A 22 15.41 15.06 -36.42
N ALA A 23 15.17 15.40 -35.16
CA ALA A 23 15.06 14.43 -34.08
C ALA A 23 13.93 13.45 -34.44
N THR A 24 14.28 12.22 -34.82
CA THR A 24 13.32 11.13 -34.97
C THR A 24 12.65 10.93 -33.62
N THR A 25 11.37 11.28 -33.56
CA THR A 25 10.54 11.04 -32.37
C THR A 25 10.42 9.53 -32.23
N MET A 26 11.10 8.94 -31.24
CA MET A 26 10.95 7.52 -30.92
C MET A 26 9.47 7.27 -30.59
N ILE A 27 8.80 6.45 -31.39
CA ILE A 27 7.41 6.06 -31.14
C ILE A 27 7.45 4.95 -30.11
N SER A 28 7.20 5.28 -28.84
CA SER A 28 6.98 4.30 -27.78
C SER A 28 5.70 3.51 -28.07
N THR A 29 5.81 2.17 -28.15
CA THR A 29 4.67 1.25 -28.30
C THR A 29 4.38 0.55 -26.97
N PRO A 30 3.11 0.24 -26.66
CA PRO A 30 2.77 -0.58 -25.50
C PRO A 30 3.47 -1.94 -25.52
N ILE A 31 3.74 -2.49 -24.34
CA ILE A 31 4.19 -3.87 -24.15
C ILE A 31 3.01 -4.80 -24.40
N GLU A 32 3.22 -5.80 -25.27
CA GLU A 32 2.25 -6.84 -25.60
C GLU A 32 2.91 -8.24 -25.50
N LYS A 33 2.10 -9.29 -25.30
CA LYS A 33 2.49 -10.72 -25.39
C LYS A 33 3.56 -11.17 -24.38
N ILE A 34 3.20 -11.20 -23.10
CA ILE A 34 4.07 -11.69 -22.01
C ILE A 34 3.96 -13.19 -21.74
N ASP A 35 2.98 -13.90 -22.32
CA ASP A 35 2.73 -15.32 -22.02
C ASP A 35 3.86 -16.28 -22.46
N SER A 36 4.80 -15.82 -23.29
CA SER A 36 5.96 -16.61 -23.75
C SER A 36 7.23 -16.33 -22.95
N MET A 37 7.13 -15.58 -21.85
CA MET A 37 8.29 -15.21 -21.05
C MET A 37 8.79 -16.37 -20.18
N PRO A 38 10.11 -16.55 -20.05
CA PRO A 38 10.65 -17.57 -19.17
C PRO A 38 10.34 -17.22 -17.72
N LEU A 39 9.99 -18.24 -16.93
CA LEU A 39 9.87 -18.13 -15.48
C LEU A 39 11.25 -17.79 -14.90
N LYS A 40 11.28 -16.89 -13.91
CA LYS A 40 12.49 -16.66 -13.12
C LYS A 40 12.64 -17.80 -12.13
N VAL A 41 13.68 -18.61 -12.29
CA VAL A 41 13.96 -19.79 -11.44
C VAL A 41 15.01 -19.55 -10.36
N THR A 42 15.44 -18.31 -10.19
CA THR A 42 16.45 -17.90 -9.20
C THR A 42 15.86 -16.87 -8.25
N ASP A 43 16.21 -16.98 -6.98
CA ASP A 43 15.82 -16.02 -5.94
C ASP A 43 16.19 -14.58 -6.32
N LEU A 44 15.37 -13.63 -5.85
CA LEU A 44 15.67 -12.22 -6.00
C LEU A 44 16.94 -11.85 -5.22
N THR A 45 17.81 -11.06 -5.84
CA THR A 45 18.89 -10.39 -5.10
C THR A 45 18.31 -9.38 -4.11
N GLU A 46 19.04 -9.01 -3.07
CA GLU A 46 18.59 -8.00 -2.09
C GLU A 46 18.17 -6.67 -2.74
N SER A 47 18.91 -6.23 -3.77
CA SER A 47 18.53 -5.04 -4.54
C SER A 47 17.23 -5.25 -5.31
N GLN A 48 17.00 -6.45 -5.86
CA GLN A 48 15.75 -6.76 -6.56
C GLN A 48 14.59 -6.82 -5.58
N LYS A 49 14.73 -7.45 -4.40
CA LYS A 49 13.69 -7.48 -3.36
C LYS A 49 13.26 -6.06 -2.98
N LYS A 50 14.20 -5.15 -2.75
CA LYS A 50 13.89 -3.76 -2.37
C LYS A 50 13.20 -2.93 -3.46
N SER A 51 13.20 -3.37 -4.72
CA SER A 51 12.66 -2.59 -5.83
C SER A 51 11.80 -3.40 -6.81
N TRP A 52 11.35 -4.59 -6.43
CA TRP A 52 10.73 -5.53 -7.36
C TRP A 52 9.43 -4.98 -7.95
N GLY A 53 8.67 -4.20 -7.17
CA GLY A 53 7.45 -3.54 -7.64
C GLY A 53 7.68 -2.54 -8.78
N HIS A 54 8.92 -2.07 -8.98
CA HIS A 54 9.29 -1.16 -10.07
C HIS A 54 9.79 -1.87 -11.33
N ALA A 55 10.07 -3.17 -11.24
CA ALA A 55 10.64 -3.97 -12.31
C ALA A 55 9.71 -4.05 -13.53
N ASP A 56 10.28 -4.32 -14.70
CA ASP A 56 9.56 -4.58 -15.95
C ASP A 56 9.54 -6.09 -16.19
N LEU A 57 8.35 -6.68 -16.28
CA LEU A 57 8.22 -8.12 -16.50
C LEU A 57 8.99 -8.57 -17.75
N ALA A 58 8.96 -7.76 -18.82
CA ALA A 58 9.60 -8.06 -20.10
C ALA A 58 11.14 -8.12 -20.04
N SER A 59 11.80 -7.25 -19.27
CA SER A 59 13.27 -7.26 -19.14
C SER A 59 13.78 -8.02 -17.92
N ASP A 60 13.01 -8.03 -16.83
CA ASP A 60 13.49 -8.43 -15.52
C ASP A 60 12.89 -9.77 -15.05
N THR A 61 11.89 -10.31 -15.77
CA THR A 61 11.13 -11.53 -15.43
C THR A 61 10.41 -11.47 -14.08
N ILE A 62 10.18 -10.26 -13.57
CA ILE A 62 9.52 -9.96 -12.29
C ILE A 62 8.22 -9.21 -12.61
N PRO A 63 7.06 -9.58 -12.05
CA PRO A 63 5.75 -8.99 -12.35
C PRO A 63 5.56 -7.61 -11.67
N GLY A 64 6.52 -6.70 -11.84
CA GLY A 64 6.44 -5.31 -11.39
C GLY A 64 5.64 -4.41 -12.34
N MET A 65 5.45 -3.15 -11.93
CA MET A 65 4.64 -2.18 -12.68
C MET A 65 5.40 -1.45 -13.79
N SER A 66 6.64 -1.84 -14.11
CA SER A 66 7.49 -1.18 -15.13
C SER A 66 7.75 0.31 -14.86
N VAL A 67 7.84 0.68 -13.59
CA VAL A 67 8.04 2.07 -13.14
C VAL A 67 9.41 2.59 -13.57
N ASP A 68 10.48 1.82 -13.35
CA ASP A 68 11.83 2.26 -13.69
C ASP A 68 12.02 2.42 -15.21
N LYS A 69 11.35 1.57 -16.00
CA LYS A 69 11.28 1.70 -17.46
C LYS A 69 10.52 2.95 -17.89
N ALA A 70 9.39 3.26 -17.26
CA ALA A 70 8.64 4.49 -17.50
C ALA A 70 9.47 5.75 -17.26
N TYR A 71 10.25 5.78 -16.17
CA TYR A 71 11.18 6.87 -15.89
C TYR A 71 12.28 6.98 -16.95
N ARG A 72 12.91 5.87 -17.29
CA ARG A 72 14.03 5.85 -18.24
C ARG A 72 13.63 6.26 -19.65
N GLU A 73 12.46 5.81 -20.13
CA GLU A 73 12.12 5.85 -21.55
C GLU A 73 11.04 6.88 -21.91
N ILE A 74 10.15 7.25 -20.98
CA ILE A 74 9.02 8.17 -21.27
C ILE A 74 9.17 9.50 -20.53
N ILE A 75 9.36 9.45 -19.21
CA ILE A 75 9.41 10.64 -18.36
C ILE A 75 10.75 11.35 -18.56
N GLY A 76 11.87 10.64 -18.43
CA GLY A 76 13.21 11.20 -18.52
C GLY A 76 13.37 12.41 -17.60
N THR A 77 13.67 13.57 -18.20
CA THR A 77 13.82 14.85 -17.49
C THR A 77 12.59 15.76 -17.57
N LYS A 78 11.46 15.28 -18.12
CA LYS A 78 10.24 16.08 -18.27
C LYS A 78 9.67 16.43 -16.90
N LYS A 79 9.37 17.71 -16.70
CA LYS A 79 8.67 18.18 -15.50
C LYS A 79 7.17 18.11 -15.75
N GLY A 80 6.48 17.32 -14.95
CA GLY A 80 5.02 17.28 -14.91
C GLY A 80 4.42 18.38 -14.02
N SER A 81 3.10 18.38 -13.89
CA SER A 81 2.36 19.17 -12.90
C SER A 81 2.41 18.50 -11.53
N LYS A 82 2.52 19.30 -10.45
CA LYS A 82 2.53 18.74 -9.09
C LYS A 82 1.14 18.20 -8.76
N VAL A 83 1.06 16.94 -8.30
CA VAL A 83 -0.20 16.25 -7.96
C VAL A 83 -0.30 16.09 -6.45
N ILE A 84 -1.41 16.53 -5.85
CA ILE A 84 -1.68 16.28 -4.44
C ILE A 84 -2.30 14.89 -4.32
N VAL A 85 -1.70 14.04 -3.50
CA VAL A 85 -2.18 12.69 -3.17
C VAL A 85 -2.45 12.65 -1.68
N ALA A 86 -3.70 12.37 -1.30
CA ALA A 86 -4.05 12.16 0.10
C ALA A 86 -3.84 10.70 0.49
N VAL A 87 -3.25 10.48 1.66
CA VAL A 87 -3.13 9.17 2.30
C VAL A 87 -4.10 9.18 3.48
N LEU A 88 -5.24 8.51 3.31
CA LEU A 88 -6.26 8.35 4.35
C LEU A 88 -5.97 7.05 5.10
N ASP A 89 -5.33 7.16 6.27
CA ASP A 89 -4.67 6.03 6.92
C ASP A 89 -4.42 6.29 8.44
N SER A 90 -3.42 5.66 9.05
CA SER A 90 -3.04 5.76 10.47
C SER A 90 -2.24 7.02 10.84
N GLY A 91 -2.01 7.92 9.89
CA GLY A 91 -1.07 9.03 10.01
C GLY A 91 0.31 8.69 9.45
N ILE A 92 1.14 9.72 9.28
CA ILE A 92 2.46 9.64 8.63
C ILE A 92 3.50 10.26 9.54
N ASP A 93 4.70 9.68 9.61
CA ASP A 93 5.87 10.35 10.19
C ASP A 93 6.25 11.56 9.31
N LEU A 94 5.81 12.76 9.72
CA LEU A 94 6.04 14.00 8.97
C LEU A 94 7.50 14.46 9.02
N GLU A 95 8.33 13.83 9.86
CA GLU A 95 9.76 14.13 10.00
C GLU A 95 10.64 13.10 9.28
N HIS A 96 10.04 12.12 8.59
CA HIS A 96 10.78 11.08 7.89
C HIS A 96 11.66 11.68 6.78
N GLU A 97 12.95 11.32 6.79
CA GLU A 97 14.02 11.88 5.98
C GLU A 97 13.93 11.61 4.46
N ASP A 98 12.91 10.86 4.07
CA ASP A 98 12.63 10.39 2.70
C ASP A 98 11.24 10.87 2.24
N LEU A 99 10.51 11.60 3.11
CA LEU A 99 9.19 12.16 2.85
C LEU A 99 9.14 13.69 3.06
N ASP A 100 10.09 14.27 3.79
CA ASP A 100 10.13 15.70 4.15
C ASP A 100 10.02 16.66 2.94
N GLY A 101 10.60 16.31 1.79
CA GLY A 101 10.54 17.09 0.55
C GLY A 101 9.24 16.92 -0.27
N VAL A 102 8.37 15.98 0.10
CA VAL A 102 7.15 15.65 -0.65
C VAL A 102 5.87 15.86 0.14
N LEU A 103 5.90 16.42 1.35
CA LEU A 103 4.68 16.74 2.09
C LEU A 103 3.86 17.86 1.41
N TRP A 104 2.54 17.73 1.44
CA TRP A 104 1.61 18.82 1.13
C TRP A 104 1.62 19.84 2.26
N THR A 105 1.43 21.12 1.94
CA THR A 105 1.36 22.18 2.94
C THR A 105 0.16 23.08 2.65
N ASN A 106 -0.75 23.22 3.61
CA ASN A 106 -1.81 24.23 3.55
C ASN A 106 -1.19 25.61 3.71
N LYS A 107 -0.99 26.31 2.58
CA LYS A 107 -0.41 27.67 2.58
C LYS A 107 -1.35 28.75 3.11
N LYS A 108 -2.62 28.41 3.36
CA LYS A 108 -3.61 29.34 3.87
C LYS A 108 -3.63 29.37 5.40
N GLU A 109 -3.05 28.36 6.05
CA GLU A 109 -2.89 28.28 7.50
C GLU A 109 -1.57 28.88 7.99
N ARG A 110 -1.57 29.37 9.23
CA ARG A 110 -0.35 29.73 9.95
C ARG A 110 -0.08 28.70 11.06
N PRO A 111 1.03 27.94 10.99
CA PRO A 111 1.31 26.86 11.92
C PRO A 111 1.23 27.26 13.40
N GLY A 112 0.44 26.51 14.17
CA GLY A 112 0.45 26.49 15.63
C GLY A 112 -0.16 27.73 16.28
N ASN A 113 -1.10 28.40 15.60
CA ASN A 113 -1.74 29.60 16.14
C ASN A 113 -3.09 29.32 16.82
N GLY A 114 -3.58 28.07 16.78
CA GLY A 114 -4.83 27.62 17.38
C GLY A 114 -6.07 28.14 16.69
N LYS A 115 -5.99 28.52 15.40
CA LYS A 115 -7.09 29.08 14.61
C LYS A 115 -7.19 28.37 13.28
N ASP A 116 -8.40 28.36 12.76
CA ASP A 116 -8.71 28.04 11.37
C ASP A 116 -8.61 29.35 10.57
N ASP A 117 -7.43 29.61 9.99
CA ASP A 117 -7.13 30.85 9.27
C ASP A 117 -7.83 30.92 7.90
N ASP A 118 -8.03 29.77 7.26
CA ASP A 118 -8.64 29.65 5.94
C ASP A 118 -10.17 29.44 5.96
N LYS A 119 -10.72 29.18 7.16
CA LYS A 119 -12.14 29.01 7.48
C LYS A 119 -12.75 27.76 6.83
N ASN A 120 -11.95 26.71 6.66
CA ASN A 120 -12.40 25.42 6.11
C ASN A 120 -13.00 24.49 7.18
N GLY A 121 -12.96 24.87 8.46
CA GLY A 121 -13.46 24.10 9.60
C GLY A 121 -12.39 23.29 10.34
N TYR A 122 -11.12 23.33 9.90
CA TYR A 122 -10.03 22.50 10.40
C TYR A 122 -8.91 23.39 10.95
N ILE A 123 -8.70 23.35 12.27
CA ILE A 123 -7.71 24.20 12.94
C ILE A 123 -6.29 23.65 12.70
N ASP A 124 -5.37 24.53 12.29
CA ASP A 124 -3.94 24.25 12.14
C ASP A 124 -3.62 23.03 11.23
N ASP A 125 -4.39 22.80 10.15
CA ASP A 125 -4.29 21.63 9.26
C ASP A 125 -3.12 21.69 8.25
N ILE A 126 -1.90 21.92 8.75
CA ILE A 126 -0.72 22.27 7.93
C ILE A 126 -0.36 21.19 6.91
N HIS A 127 -0.31 19.92 7.32
CA HIS A 127 0.08 18.79 6.46
C HIS A 127 -1.08 17.81 6.22
N GLY A 128 -2.29 18.21 6.63
CA GLY A 128 -3.50 17.40 6.62
C GLY A 128 -4.17 17.42 8.01
N TYR A 129 -5.03 16.45 8.29
CA TYR A 129 -5.88 16.47 9.47
C TYR A 129 -5.99 15.11 10.19
N ASN A 130 -6.16 15.15 11.51
CA ASN A 130 -6.32 13.99 12.38
C ASN A 130 -7.73 13.92 12.95
N PHE A 131 -8.54 13.01 12.41
CA PHE A 131 -9.91 12.77 12.85
C PHE A 131 -10.00 11.91 14.12
N LEU A 132 -8.94 11.17 14.44
CA LEU A 132 -8.89 10.32 15.63
C LEU A 132 -8.51 11.09 16.89
N GLY A 133 -8.07 12.35 16.77
CA GLY A 133 -7.55 13.13 17.90
C GLY A 133 -6.49 12.32 18.66
N GLU A 134 -6.77 12.06 19.94
CA GLU A 134 -5.90 11.29 20.81
C GLU A 134 -6.20 9.78 20.86
N SER A 135 -7.21 9.28 20.13
CA SER A 135 -7.50 7.86 20.08
C SER A 135 -6.44 7.08 19.29
N TYR A 136 -6.16 5.85 19.71
CA TYR A 136 -5.27 4.92 19.04
C TYR A 136 -5.88 3.52 19.02
N ASN A 137 -6.03 2.90 20.19
CA ASN A 137 -6.69 1.61 20.32
C ASN A 137 -8.20 1.80 20.19
N GLU A 138 -8.81 1.10 19.24
CA GLU A 138 -10.25 1.14 18.95
C GLU A 138 -10.83 -0.26 18.79
N GLN A 139 -12.15 -0.35 18.84
CA GLN A 139 -12.86 -1.59 18.61
C GLN A 139 -13.02 -1.87 17.11
N LEU A 140 -13.01 -3.15 16.74
CA LEU A 140 -13.52 -3.58 15.43
C LEU A 140 -15.03 -3.31 15.36
N GLU A 141 -15.55 -3.06 14.16
CA GLU A 141 -16.90 -2.55 13.94
C GLU A 141 -17.96 -3.50 14.50
N TYR A 142 -17.78 -4.81 14.39
CA TYR A 142 -18.72 -5.77 14.98
C TYR A 142 -18.75 -5.72 16.51
N ALA A 143 -17.65 -5.39 17.19
CA ALA A 143 -17.67 -5.16 18.65
C ALA A 143 -18.42 -3.86 18.98
N ARG A 144 -18.23 -2.80 18.17
CA ARG A 144 -18.97 -1.52 18.31
C ARG A 144 -20.46 -1.70 18.10
N ILE A 145 -20.87 -2.45 17.07
CA ILE A 145 -22.27 -2.78 16.78
C ILE A 145 -22.94 -3.38 18.01
N LEU A 146 -22.30 -4.33 18.69
CA LEU A 146 -22.86 -4.97 19.89
C LEU A 146 -22.89 -4.04 21.09
N ARG A 147 -21.81 -3.28 21.34
CA ARG A 147 -21.72 -2.33 22.47
C ARG A 147 -22.82 -1.27 22.39
N LEU A 148 -23.01 -0.69 21.22
CA LEU A 148 -23.90 0.44 20.97
C LEU A 148 -25.30 0.03 20.48
N LYS A 149 -25.52 -1.27 20.27
CA LYS A 149 -26.79 -1.84 19.77
C LYS A 149 -27.22 -1.26 18.42
N LEU A 150 -26.27 -1.14 17.49
CA LEU A 150 -26.50 -0.57 16.16
C LEU A 150 -27.26 -1.55 15.25
N GLY A 151 -28.10 -1.00 14.38
CA GLY A 151 -28.84 -1.75 13.36
C GLY A 151 -29.89 -2.72 13.91
N ASP A 152 -30.32 -3.66 13.06
CA ASP A 152 -31.37 -4.62 13.38
C ASP A 152 -30.84 -5.91 14.06
N ALA A 153 -31.76 -6.80 14.43
CA ALA A 153 -31.42 -8.07 15.07
C ALA A 153 -30.55 -8.98 14.17
N GLY A 154 -30.66 -8.86 12.85
CA GLY A 154 -29.86 -9.63 11.89
C GLY A 154 -28.40 -9.17 11.88
N LEU A 155 -28.18 -7.86 11.85
CA LEU A 155 -26.84 -7.27 11.96
C LEU A 155 -26.18 -7.63 13.29
N GLN A 156 -26.92 -7.50 14.40
CA GLN A 156 -26.46 -7.89 15.74
C GLN A 156 -26.05 -9.36 15.80
N ALA A 157 -26.84 -10.27 15.23
CA ALA A 157 -26.53 -11.70 15.21
C ALA A 157 -25.29 -12.03 14.37
N LYS A 158 -25.11 -11.37 13.22
CA LYS A 158 -23.89 -11.49 12.40
C LYS A 158 -22.66 -10.98 13.13
N ALA A 159 -22.74 -9.77 13.70
CA ALA A 159 -21.67 -9.17 14.47
C ALA A 159 -21.26 -10.03 15.68
N LYS A 160 -22.23 -10.63 16.38
CA LYS A 160 -21.97 -11.57 17.49
C LYS A 160 -21.23 -12.82 17.04
N THR A 161 -21.64 -13.36 15.89
CA THR A 161 -21.03 -14.57 15.31
C THR A 161 -19.58 -14.31 14.94
N GLU A 162 -19.30 -13.19 14.27
CA GLU A 162 -17.93 -12.82 13.89
C GLU A 162 -17.07 -12.53 15.13
N LEU A 163 -17.60 -11.77 16.09
CA LEU A 163 -16.88 -11.49 17.34
C LEU A 163 -16.48 -12.77 18.07
N ASP A 164 -17.40 -13.73 18.21
CA ASP A 164 -17.11 -14.98 18.91
C ASP A 164 -16.04 -15.79 18.18
N LYS A 165 -16.10 -15.85 16.84
CA LYS A 165 -15.10 -16.51 16.01
C LYS A 165 -13.72 -15.88 16.21
N GLU A 166 -13.60 -14.58 16.01
CA GLU A 166 -12.33 -13.85 16.08
C GLU A 166 -11.74 -13.87 17.50
N TYR A 167 -12.58 -13.75 18.53
CA TYR A 167 -12.12 -13.87 19.93
C TYR A 167 -11.53 -15.24 20.24
N GLN A 168 -12.19 -16.33 19.82
CA GLN A 168 -11.65 -17.67 20.07
C GLN A 168 -10.37 -17.94 19.27
N GLN A 169 -10.29 -17.43 18.04
CA GLN A 169 -9.09 -17.54 17.21
C GLN A 169 -7.91 -16.76 17.81
N ALA A 170 -8.10 -15.49 18.16
CA ALA A 170 -7.06 -14.67 18.80
C ALA A 170 -6.57 -15.29 20.13
N LEU A 171 -7.50 -15.81 20.95
CA LEU A 171 -7.14 -16.50 22.19
C LEU A 171 -6.34 -17.78 21.93
N GLY A 172 -6.76 -18.60 20.97
CA GLY A 172 -6.04 -19.81 20.59
C GLY A 172 -4.64 -19.52 20.04
N ASN A 173 -4.53 -18.55 19.14
CA ASN A 173 -3.25 -18.14 18.56
C ASN A 173 -2.30 -17.59 19.63
N LYS A 174 -2.80 -16.74 20.54
CA LYS A 174 -2.01 -16.25 21.67
C LYS A 174 -1.44 -17.40 22.50
N GLN A 175 -2.29 -18.35 22.91
CA GLN A 175 -1.85 -19.50 23.70
C GLN A 175 -0.83 -20.36 22.97
N GLN A 176 -0.99 -20.54 21.65
CA GLN A 176 -0.03 -21.24 20.82
C GLN A 176 1.32 -20.53 20.78
N TYR A 177 1.34 -19.22 20.57
CA TYR A 177 2.57 -18.42 20.57
C TYR A 177 3.27 -18.45 21.93
N GLU A 178 2.52 -18.32 23.03
CA GLU A 178 3.06 -18.44 24.40
C GLU A 178 3.72 -19.82 24.64
N GLN A 179 3.11 -20.90 24.14
CA GLN A 179 3.68 -22.24 24.22
C GLN A 179 4.96 -22.39 23.39
N ILE A 180 4.98 -21.84 22.18
CA ILE A 180 6.17 -21.86 21.31
C ILE A 180 7.29 -21.05 21.96
N LEU A 181 7.00 -19.82 22.42
CA LEU A 181 7.96 -18.96 23.11
C LEU A 181 8.61 -19.70 24.28
N GLN A 182 7.81 -20.29 25.15
CA GLN A 182 8.33 -21.04 26.29
C GLN A 182 9.22 -22.23 25.87
N ALA A 183 8.87 -22.93 24.78
CA ALA A 183 9.68 -24.03 24.26
C ALA A 183 11.02 -23.53 23.67
N VAL A 184 11.01 -22.42 22.94
CA VAL A 184 12.20 -21.80 22.36
C VAL A 184 13.13 -21.26 23.44
N GLU A 185 12.61 -20.55 24.44
CA GLU A 185 13.41 -20.04 25.58
C GLU A 185 14.08 -21.17 26.35
N ASN A 186 13.36 -22.26 26.62
CA ASN A 186 13.92 -23.42 27.30
C ASN A 186 15.01 -24.10 26.46
N ALA A 187 14.81 -24.22 25.15
CA ALA A 187 15.80 -24.78 24.25
C ALA A 187 17.04 -23.89 24.11
N ASP A 188 16.84 -22.58 23.97
CA ASP A 188 17.91 -21.59 23.91
C ASP A 188 18.78 -21.63 25.18
N ALA A 189 18.17 -21.64 26.36
CA ALA A 189 18.88 -21.74 27.64
C ALA A 189 19.69 -23.03 27.75
N ALA A 190 19.11 -24.17 27.38
CA ALA A 190 19.79 -25.47 27.41
C ALA A 190 20.99 -25.53 26.44
N ILE A 191 20.85 -24.94 25.25
CA ILE A 191 21.90 -24.93 24.22
C ILE A 191 23.04 -23.97 24.61
N LYS A 192 22.72 -22.78 25.12
CA LYS A 192 23.71 -21.86 25.70
C LYS A 192 24.52 -22.53 26.80
N GLN A 193 23.85 -23.25 27.70
CA GLN A 193 24.50 -24.00 28.77
C GLN A 193 25.38 -25.13 28.21
N HIS A 194 24.89 -25.90 27.24
CA HIS A 194 25.64 -27.02 26.65
C HIS A 194 26.91 -26.55 25.91
N LEU A 195 26.81 -25.45 25.17
CA LEU A 195 27.93 -24.89 24.41
C LEU A 195 28.88 -24.04 25.28
N GLY A 196 28.42 -23.60 26.46
CA GLY A 196 29.16 -22.64 27.29
C GLY A 196 29.28 -21.27 26.63
N LYS A 197 28.32 -20.88 25.78
CA LYS A 197 28.30 -19.62 25.03
C LYS A 197 27.03 -18.84 25.31
N SER A 198 27.14 -17.52 25.37
CA SER A 198 25.97 -16.61 25.40
C SER A 198 25.33 -16.43 24.02
N GLU A 199 26.08 -16.67 22.94
CA GLU A 199 25.64 -16.55 21.55
C GLU A 199 26.13 -17.76 20.74
N TYR A 200 25.32 -18.20 19.79
CA TYR A 200 25.62 -19.36 18.94
C TYR A 200 24.88 -19.23 17.61
N THR A 201 25.34 -19.99 16.62
CA THR A 201 24.81 -19.97 15.25
C THR A 201 23.97 -21.21 14.95
N LYS A 202 23.20 -21.16 13.86
CA LYS A 202 22.53 -22.34 13.27
C LYS A 202 23.49 -23.52 13.09
N LYS A 203 24.74 -23.24 12.69
CA LYS A 203 25.79 -24.24 12.53
C LYS A 203 26.20 -24.87 13.86
N ASP A 204 26.34 -24.08 14.92
CA ASP A 204 26.62 -24.60 16.27
C ASP A 204 25.53 -25.58 16.71
N VAL A 205 24.24 -25.22 16.54
CA VAL A 205 23.10 -26.10 16.88
C VAL A 205 23.13 -27.40 16.09
N SER A 206 23.31 -27.30 14.76
CA SER A 206 23.37 -28.49 13.89
C SER A 206 24.56 -29.41 14.18
N GLY A 207 25.60 -28.89 14.83
CA GLY A 207 26.80 -29.65 15.20
C GLY A 207 26.65 -30.44 16.50
N ILE A 208 25.60 -30.20 17.29
CA ILE A 208 25.40 -30.86 18.58
C ILE A 208 25.03 -32.32 18.36
N LYS A 209 25.88 -33.22 18.87
CA LYS A 209 25.61 -34.67 18.92
C LYS A 209 25.41 -35.07 20.37
N SER A 210 24.22 -35.56 20.70
CA SER A 210 23.87 -35.98 22.06
C SER A 210 23.01 -37.24 22.04
N GLU A 211 23.27 -38.14 22.99
CA GLU A 211 22.40 -39.31 23.27
C GLU A 211 21.26 -38.96 24.24
N ASN A 212 21.29 -37.77 24.84
CA ASN A 212 20.24 -37.30 25.72
C ASN A 212 19.00 -36.86 24.90
N GLN A 213 17.85 -37.50 25.15
CA GLN A 213 16.60 -37.25 24.44
C GLN A 213 16.08 -35.82 24.59
N ASP A 214 16.27 -35.18 25.75
CA ASP A 214 15.83 -33.80 25.97
C ASP A 214 16.70 -32.82 25.16
N MET A 215 18.02 -33.05 25.10
CA MET A 215 18.91 -32.25 24.25
C MET A 215 18.55 -32.40 22.77
N GLN A 216 18.20 -33.61 22.31
CA GLN A 216 17.73 -33.83 20.93
C GLN A 216 16.45 -33.05 20.64
N ARG A 217 15.51 -32.96 21.59
CA ARG A 217 14.29 -32.15 21.45
C ARG A 217 14.61 -30.65 21.34
N HIS A 218 15.50 -30.13 22.19
CA HIS A 218 15.92 -28.72 22.12
C HIS A 218 16.57 -28.38 20.78
N VAL A 219 17.47 -29.24 20.28
CA VAL A 219 18.07 -29.09 18.95
C VAL A 219 16.99 -29.07 17.86
N ALA A 220 16.01 -29.96 17.92
CA ALA A 220 14.92 -30.01 16.94
C ALA A 220 14.06 -28.74 16.96
N VAL A 221 13.69 -28.24 18.15
CA VAL A 221 12.93 -27.00 18.31
C VAL A 221 13.68 -25.83 17.65
N LEU A 222 14.95 -25.61 18.02
CA LEU A 222 15.71 -24.49 17.45
C LEU A 222 15.99 -24.68 15.95
N THR A 223 16.22 -25.90 15.49
CA THR A 223 16.39 -26.19 14.06
C THR A 223 15.15 -25.80 13.25
N GLN A 224 13.96 -26.06 13.80
CA GLN A 224 12.70 -25.60 13.21
C GLN A 224 12.59 -24.08 13.24
N MET A 225 13.02 -23.42 14.32
CA MET A 225 12.96 -21.95 14.40
C MET A 225 13.86 -21.26 13.36
N TYR A 226 15.00 -21.85 13.03
CA TYR A 226 15.88 -21.38 11.96
C TYR A 226 15.32 -21.54 10.53
N THR A 227 14.08 -22.00 10.37
CA THR A 227 13.35 -21.90 9.08
C THR A 227 12.53 -20.62 8.97
N PHE A 228 12.33 -19.90 10.07
CA PHE A 228 11.55 -18.66 10.13
C PHE A 228 12.44 -17.43 10.16
N ALA A 229 13.52 -17.47 10.96
CA ALA A 229 14.48 -16.37 11.03
C ALA A 229 15.93 -16.86 11.07
N ASP A 230 16.88 -15.94 10.88
CA ASP A 230 18.31 -16.26 10.81
C ASP A 230 18.93 -16.45 12.21
N SER A 231 18.28 -15.94 13.26
CA SER A 231 18.77 -16.00 14.63
C SER A 231 17.66 -16.30 15.65
N ILE A 232 18.01 -16.96 16.76
CA ILE A 232 17.05 -17.22 17.85
C ILE A 232 16.57 -15.94 18.55
N PRO A 233 17.40 -14.91 18.78
CA PRO A 233 16.91 -13.62 19.29
C PRO A 233 15.80 -13.01 18.43
N GLU A 234 15.95 -13.04 17.10
CA GLU A 234 14.95 -12.55 16.15
C GLU A 234 13.64 -13.36 16.24
N VAL A 235 13.74 -14.69 16.31
CA VAL A 235 12.56 -15.55 16.54
C VAL A 235 11.84 -15.21 17.85
N LEU A 236 12.59 -14.98 18.94
CA LEU A 236 12.00 -14.60 20.22
C LEU A 236 11.31 -13.24 20.13
N GLU A 237 11.88 -12.28 19.40
CA GLU A 237 11.27 -10.98 19.14
C GLU A 237 9.96 -11.11 18.36
N GLU A 238 9.94 -11.86 17.25
CA GLU A 238 8.74 -12.12 16.45
C GLU A 238 7.63 -12.80 17.27
N LEU A 239 7.98 -13.81 18.08
CA LEU A 239 7.02 -14.49 18.96
C LEU A 239 6.41 -13.54 19.98
N ASN A 240 7.23 -12.68 20.61
CA ASN A 240 6.75 -11.68 21.55
C ASN A 240 5.86 -10.64 20.88
N ASN A 241 6.20 -10.21 19.66
CA ASN A 241 5.39 -9.30 18.86
C ASN A 241 4.03 -9.93 18.52
N GLY A 242 4.00 -11.21 18.15
CA GLY A 242 2.76 -11.95 17.94
C GLY A 242 1.89 -12.05 19.21
N ILE A 243 2.49 -12.34 20.37
CA ILE A 243 1.77 -12.39 21.65
C ILE A 243 1.21 -11.01 22.02
N LYS A 244 1.99 -9.94 21.82
CA LYS A 244 1.56 -8.55 22.02
C LYS A 244 0.35 -8.25 21.13
N HIS A 245 0.44 -8.54 19.83
CA HIS A 245 -0.63 -8.34 18.86
C HIS A 245 -1.95 -8.99 19.29
N PHE A 246 -1.95 -10.31 19.56
CA PHE A 246 -3.18 -10.99 19.99
C PHE A 246 -3.67 -10.53 21.38
N THR A 247 -2.76 -10.11 22.26
CA THR A 247 -3.14 -9.55 23.57
C THR A 247 -3.85 -8.22 23.41
N GLU A 248 -3.37 -7.34 22.53
CA GLU A 248 -4.02 -6.06 22.22
C GLU A 248 -5.38 -6.28 21.56
N GLN A 249 -5.49 -7.22 20.63
CA GLN A 249 -6.77 -7.60 20.02
C GLN A 249 -7.81 -7.99 21.07
N LEU A 250 -7.44 -8.87 22.01
CA LEU A 250 -8.35 -9.32 23.07
C LEU A 250 -8.69 -8.21 24.07
N ASN A 251 -7.75 -7.29 24.34
CA ASN A 251 -7.92 -6.23 25.34
C ASN A 251 -8.64 -4.99 24.80
N TYR A 252 -8.59 -4.74 23.49
CA TYR A 252 -9.09 -3.52 22.88
C TYR A 252 -10.04 -3.82 21.72
N ASN A 253 -9.55 -4.43 20.64
CA ASN A 253 -10.27 -4.56 19.37
C ASN A 253 -11.55 -5.41 19.49
N LEU A 254 -11.47 -6.53 20.21
CA LEU A 254 -12.53 -7.53 20.40
C LEU A 254 -13.28 -7.33 21.73
N LYS A 255 -12.85 -6.37 22.56
CA LYS A 255 -13.42 -6.17 23.89
C LYS A 255 -14.68 -5.31 23.82
N VAL A 256 -15.85 -5.90 24.01
CA VAL A 256 -17.15 -5.23 23.86
C VAL A 256 -17.34 -4.04 24.80
N ASP A 257 -16.79 -4.07 26.02
CA ASP A 257 -16.92 -2.99 27.01
C ASP A 257 -15.82 -1.91 26.90
N PHE A 258 -14.85 -2.07 25.97
CA PHE A 258 -13.85 -1.05 25.70
C PHE A 258 -14.43 0.10 24.88
N ASP A 259 -13.92 1.32 25.08
CA ASP A 259 -14.35 2.52 24.36
C ASP A 259 -13.16 3.45 24.11
N GLY A 260 -12.46 3.21 23.01
CA GLY A 260 -11.36 4.06 22.56
C GLY A 260 -11.82 5.47 22.18
N ARG A 261 -13.01 5.57 21.58
CA ARG A 261 -13.52 6.81 20.98
C ARG A 261 -13.80 7.92 21.98
N LYS A 262 -14.07 7.56 23.24
CA LYS A 262 -14.44 8.52 24.28
C LYS A 262 -13.48 9.70 24.42
N ILE A 263 -12.19 9.51 24.16
CA ILE A 263 -11.18 10.58 24.28
C ILE A 263 -11.28 11.64 23.17
N VAL A 264 -11.89 11.30 22.03
CA VAL A 264 -12.08 12.22 20.90
C VAL A 264 -13.14 13.28 21.21
N GLY A 265 -14.16 12.89 21.99
CA GLY A 265 -15.17 13.81 22.49
C GLY A 265 -16.28 14.16 21.50
N ASP A 266 -16.43 13.38 20.43
CA ASP A 266 -17.46 13.51 19.40
C ASP A 266 -18.54 12.43 19.50
N ASP A 267 -19.59 12.57 18.71
CA ASP A 267 -20.54 11.49 18.38
C ASP A 267 -20.16 10.85 17.03
N PRO A 268 -19.54 9.66 17.02
CA PRO A 268 -19.14 8.99 15.77
C PRO A 268 -20.31 8.57 14.87
N TYR A 269 -21.56 8.68 15.36
CA TYR A 269 -22.78 8.33 14.62
C TYR A 269 -23.68 9.54 14.34
N ASP A 270 -23.12 10.76 14.42
CA ASP A 270 -23.71 11.98 13.87
C ASP A 270 -22.77 12.60 12.83
N LEU A 271 -23.11 12.48 11.54
CA LEU A 271 -22.32 13.07 10.44
C LEU A 271 -22.20 14.60 10.53
N MET A 272 -23.10 15.27 11.25
CA MET A 272 -23.08 16.73 11.43
C MET A 272 -22.18 17.17 12.60
N ASP A 273 -21.72 16.23 13.43
CA ASP A 273 -20.72 16.51 14.45
C ASP A 273 -19.32 16.54 13.83
N THR A 274 -18.95 17.72 13.32
CA THR A 274 -17.70 17.96 12.58
C THR A 274 -16.63 18.71 13.37
N ASN A 275 -16.91 19.14 14.60
CA ASN A 275 -15.99 19.96 15.40
C ASN A 275 -15.16 19.11 16.37
N TYR A 276 -14.31 18.24 15.79
CA TYR A 276 -13.47 17.29 16.52
C TYR A 276 -12.15 17.03 15.79
N GLY A 277 -11.23 16.28 16.42
CA GLY A 277 -9.90 16.03 15.88
C GLY A 277 -8.94 17.19 16.09
N ASN A 278 -7.83 17.19 15.34
CA ASN A 278 -6.83 18.29 15.36
C ASN A 278 -5.95 18.30 14.09
N GLY A 279 -5.22 19.40 13.88
CA GLY A 279 -4.31 19.59 12.74
C GLY A 279 -2.98 18.82 12.79
N ASN A 280 -2.85 17.79 13.64
CA ASN A 280 -1.64 16.97 13.74
C ASN A 280 -1.88 15.55 13.20
N PRO A 281 -1.69 15.30 11.89
CA PRO A 281 -1.87 13.99 11.26
C PRO A 281 -0.61 13.10 11.35
N GLN A 282 0.27 13.35 12.32
CA GLN A 282 1.42 12.50 12.58
C GLN A 282 0.99 11.18 13.24
N ASN A 283 1.71 10.09 12.94
CA ASN A 283 1.62 8.86 13.71
C ASN A 283 1.93 9.12 15.20
N ARG A 284 1.22 8.43 16.10
CA ARG A 284 1.30 8.65 17.56
C ARG A 284 2.26 7.71 18.27
N VAL A 285 2.40 6.51 17.74
CA VAL A 285 3.27 5.45 18.26
C VAL A 285 4.00 4.80 17.08
N ASP A 286 5.10 4.11 17.37
CA ASP A 286 5.90 3.44 16.33
C ASP A 286 5.09 2.36 15.59
N ASP A 287 4.14 1.71 16.28
CA ASP A 287 3.25 0.70 15.71
C ASP A 287 2.24 1.29 14.69
N GLU A 288 2.00 2.62 14.69
CA GLU A 288 1.26 3.31 13.61
C GLU A 288 2.15 3.57 12.39
N SER A 289 2.87 2.54 11.95
CA SER A 289 3.83 2.61 10.85
C SER A 289 3.18 2.57 9.46
N HIS A 290 1.96 2.05 9.39
CA HIS A 290 1.27 1.71 8.14
C HIS A 290 1.12 2.91 7.19
N GLY A 291 0.58 4.04 7.65
CA GLY A 291 0.44 5.23 6.80
C GLY A 291 1.78 5.79 6.29
N THR A 292 2.84 5.70 7.09
CA THR A 292 4.21 6.09 6.67
C THR A 292 4.70 5.16 5.56
N HIS A 293 4.46 3.85 5.66
CA HIS A 293 4.83 2.86 4.65
C HIS A 293 4.12 3.09 3.33
N VAL A 294 2.81 3.31 3.40
CA VAL A 294 1.95 3.67 2.26
C VAL A 294 2.44 4.95 1.58
N ALA A 295 2.77 6.00 2.34
CA ALA A 295 3.28 7.26 1.80
C ALA A 295 4.62 7.09 1.05
N GLY A 296 5.53 6.28 1.60
CA GLY A 296 6.81 5.98 0.95
C GLY A 296 6.66 5.26 -0.38
N ILE A 297 5.72 4.30 -0.50
CA ILE A 297 5.45 3.60 -1.76
C ILE A 297 5.01 4.60 -2.83
N ILE A 298 4.18 5.57 -2.48
CA ILE A 298 3.71 6.59 -3.42
C ILE A 298 4.85 7.53 -3.81
N ALA A 299 5.60 8.04 -2.82
CA ALA A 299 6.30 9.32 -2.96
C ALA A 299 7.69 9.43 -2.33
N ALA A 300 8.27 8.36 -1.77
CA ALA A 300 9.63 8.41 -1.24
C ALA A 300 10.60 9.02 -2.27
N GLU A 301 11.47 9.90 -1.80
CA GLU A 301 12.30 10.73 -2.65
C GLU A 301 13.23 9.92 -3.56
N ARG A 302 12.95 9.95 -4.87
CA ARG A 302 13.70 9.10 -5.80
C ARG A 302 15.17 9.51 -5.94
N ASN A 303 16.05 8.52 -5.87
CA ASN A 303 17.50 8.63 -6.13
C ASN A 303 18.27 9.59 -5.18
N ASN A 304 17.80 9.76 -3.94
CA ASN A 304 18.51 10.53 -2.92
C ASN A 304 19.60 9.71 -2.19
N GLY A 305 19.75 8.43 -2.52
CA GLY A 305 20.73 7.51 -1.93
C GLY A 305 20.29 6.89 -0.60
N LYS A 306 19.01 7.06 -0.23
CA LYS A 306 18.40 6.51 0.97
C LYS A 306 17.34 5.48 0.60
N GLY A 307 16.97 4.66 1.57
CA GLY A 307 15.64 4.06 1.62
C GLY A 307 15.11 3.38 0.36
N ALA A 308 13.86 3.71 0.06
CA ALA A 308 13.11 3.22 -1.08
C ALA A 308 12.89 4.35 -2.10
N ASN A 309 12.63 4.00 -3.35
CA ASN A 309 12.14 4.98 -4.32
C ASN A 309 10.60 4.92 -4.31
N GLY A 310 9.92 6.05 -4.20
CA GLY A 310 8.47 6.10 -4.42
C GLY A 310 8.12 5.93 -5.90
N VAL A 311 6.93 5.43 -6.21
CA VAL A 311 6.48 5.23 -7.59
C VAL A 311 6.41 6.56 -8.35
N ALA A 312 5.84 7.60 -7.74
CA ALA A 312 5.67 8.91 -8.35
C ALA A 312 6.74 9.90 -7.91
N ASN A 313 7.06 10.84 -8.80
CA ASN A 313 7.79 12.05 -8.49
C ASN A 313 6.87 13.26 -8.69
N ASN A 314 7.28 14.42 -8.16
CA ASN A 314 6.51 15.66 -8.27
C ASN A 314 5.09 15.53 -7.70
N VAL A 315 4.98 14.90 -6.54
CA VAL A 315 3.74 14.79 -5.77
C VAL A 315 3.82 15.62 -4.49
N ALA A 316 2.68 15.79 -3.84
CA ALA A 316 2.55 16.36 -2.51
C ALA A 316 1.63 15.45 -1.69
N ILE A 317 2.15 14.86 -0.61
CA ILE A 317 1.43 13.92 0.26
C ILE A 317 0.67 14.69 1.34
N MET A 318 -0.64 14.55 1.34
CA MET A 318 -1.54 15.06 2.39
C MET A 318 -1.86 13.92 3.34
N SER A 319 -1.49 14.06 4.61
CA SER A 319 -1.72 13.02 5.64
C SER A 319 -3.11 13.18 6.26
N ILE A 320 -3.95 12.15 6.19
CA ILE A 320 -5.25 12.15 6.86
C ILE A 320 -5.31 10.96 7.80
N ARG A 321 -5.23 11.24 9.10
CA ARG A 321 -5.26 10.21 10.14
C ARG A 321 -6.71 9.90 10.53
N ALA A 322 -7.20 8.75 10.09
CA ALA A 322 -8.57 8.28 10.32
C ALA A 322 -8.67 6.77 10.61
N VAL A 323 -7.58 6.01 10.46
CA VAL A 323 -7.54 4.56 10.69
C VAL A 323 -6.81 4.27 12.01
N PRO A 324 -7.51 3.77 13.04
CA PRO A 324 -6.91 3.47 14.34
C PRO A 324 -6.28 2.07 14.37
N ASN A 325 -5.72 1.66 15.52
CA ASN A 325 -5.54 0.24 15.83
C ASN A 325 -6.92 -0.38 16.14
N GLY A 326 -7.62 -0.79 15.09
CA GLY A 326 -9.02 -1.24 15.08
C GLY A 326 -9.67 -0.89 13.74
N ASP A 327 -11.01 -0.93 13.67
CA ASP A 327 -11.71 -0.50 12.45
C ASP A 327 -11.95 1.01 12.48
N GLU A 328 -11.84 1.64 11.32
CA GLU A 328 -12.18 3.04 11.09
C GLU A 328 -13.70 3.31 11.21
N TYR A 329 -14.05 4.56 11.48
CA TYR A 329 -15.43 5.02 11.58
C TYR A 329 -15.92 5.53 10.23
N ASP A 330 -17.14 5.13 9.81
CA ASP A 330 -17.73 5.57 8.53
C ASP A 330 -17.78 7.11 8.44
N LYS A 331 -18.02 7.80 9.57
CA LYS A 331 -17.99 9.25 9.68
C LYS A 331 -16.61 9.83 9.34
N ASP A 332 -15.56 9.32 9.97
CA ASP A 332 -14.19 9.81 9.78
C ASP A 332 -13.72 9.58 8.35
N ILE A 333 -14.08 8.46 7.73
CA ILE A 333 -13.76 8.19 6.33
C ILE A 333 -14.53 9.10 5.38
N ALA A 334 -15.83 9.29 5.59
CA ALA A 334 -16.63 10.20 4.77
C ALA A 334 -16.12 11.65 4.85
N LEU A 335 -15.80 12.14 6.05
CA LEU A 335 -15.26 13.48 6.27
C LEU A 335 -13.81 13.60 5.78
N GLY A 336 -12.97 12.57 5.95
CA GLY A 336 -11.61 12.53 5.42
C GLY A 336 -11.55 12.59 3.90
N ILE A 337 -12.45 11.88 3.20
CA ILE A 337 -12.57 11.98 1.73
C ILE A 337 -12.97 13.42 1.34
N ARG A 338 -13.95 14.01 2.02
CA ARG A 338 -14.38 15.40 1.74
C ARG A 338 -13.26 16.40 1.99
N TYR A 339 -12.56 16.27 3.11
CA TYR A 339 -11.40 17.08 3.46
C TYR A 339 -10.33 17.03 2.37
N ALA A 340 -9.96 15.84 1.91
CA ALA A 340 -8.99 15.65 0.84
C ALA A 340 -9.41 16.39 -0.44
N VAL A 341 -10.66 16.19 -0.85
CA VAL A 341 -11.24 16.78 -2.05
C VAL A 341 -11.25 18.31 -1.96
N ASP A 342 -11.70 18.85 -0.84
CA ASP A 342 -11.86 20.30 -0.64
C ASP A 342 -10.50 21.01 -0.50
N ASN A 343 -9.47 20.30 -0.03
CA ASN A 343 -8.08 20.76 -0.01
C ASN A 343 -7.28 20.46 -1.28
N GLY A 344 -7.94 19.99 -2.34
CA GLY A 344 -7.41 19.93 -3.69
C GLY A 344 -6.63 18.65 -4.02
N ALA A 345 -6.79 17.59 -3.23
CA ALA A 345 -6.30 16.27 -3.61
C ALA A 345 -6.87 15.86 -4.96
N LYS A 346 -6.04 15.19 -5.78
CA LYS A 346 -6.44 14.61 -7.06
C LYS A 346 -6.53 13.11 -7.03
N ILE A 347 -5.92 12.49 -6.02
CA ILE A 347 -5.92 11.07 -5.74
C ILE A 347 -6.04 10.92 -4.22
N ILE A 348 -6.82 9.96 -3.76
CA ILE A 348 -6.91 9.52 -2.36
C ILE A 348 -6.57 8.05 -2.34
N ASN A 349 -5.56 7.66 -1.56
CA ASN A 349 -5.24 6.28 -1.28
C ASN A 349 -5.91 5.86 0.02
N CYS A 350 -6.67 4.76 -0.03
CA CYS A 350 -7.33 4.12 1.09
C CYS A 350 -6.77 2.70 1.24
N SER A 351 -5.79 2.52 2.12
CA SER A 351 -5.15 1.22 2.39
C SER A 351 -5.74 0.53 3.63
N PHE A 352 -7.06 0.61 3.79
CA PHE A 352 -7.84 0.04 4.88
C PHE A 352 -9.09 -0.62 4.30
N GLY A 353 -9.77 -1.44 5.09
CA GLY A 353 -11.08 -1.94 4.75
C GLY A 353 -11.65 -2.80 5.88
N LYS A 354 -12.98 -2.94 5.89
CA LYS A 354 -13.71 -3.69 6.93
C LYS A 354 -14.92 -4.43 6.38
N SER A 355 -15.39 -5.42 7.13
CA SER A 355 -16.51 -6.29 6.74
C SER A 355 -17.89 -5.80 7.21
N PHE A 356 -17.92 -4.83 8.13
CA PHE A 356 -19.15 -4.21 8.63
C PHE A 356 -19.08 -2.69 8.42
N SER A 357 -20.14 -2.08 7.91
CA SER A 357 -20.22 -0.62 7.74
C SER A 357 -21.69 -0.18 7.93
N PRO A 358 -22.11 0.10 9.19
CA PRO A 358 -23.51 0.42 9.48
C PRO A 358 -23.99 1.72 8.81
N ASN A 359 -23.08 2.62 8.43
CA ASN A 359 -23.39 3.88 7.76
C ASN A 359 -22.62 4.02 6.43
N ALA A 360 -22.48 2.93 5.68
CA ALA A 360 -21.79 2.91 4.38
C ALA A 360 -22.28 4.02 3.42
N ASP A 361 -23.56 4.39 3.48
CA ASP A 361 -24.15 5.46 2.68
C ASP A 361 -23.42 6.81 2.83
N TRP A 362 -22.88 7.14 4.00
CA TRP A 362 -22.09 8.36 4.20
C TRP A 362 -20.81 8.34 3.37
N VAL A 363 -20.15 7.18 3.33
CA VAL A 363 -18.93 6.98 2.55
C VAL A 363 -19.24 6.94 1.06
N TYR A 364 -20.36 6.33 0.65
CA TYR A 364 -20.83 6.35 -0.74
C TYR A 364 -21.09 7.77 -1.24
N ASP A 365 -21.69 8.62 -0.43
CA ASP A 365 -21.93 10.02 -0.79
C ASP A 365 -20.63 10.84 -0.84
N ALA A 366 -19.63 10.51 -0.02
CA ALA A 366 -18.29 11.08 -0.11
C ALA A 366 -17.54 10.62 -1.38
N ILE A 367 -17.68 9.34 -1.78
CA ILE A 367 -17.13 8.81 -3.04
C ILE A 367 -17.75 9.53 -4.25
N LYS A 368 -19.09 9.66 -4.29
CA LYS A 368 -19.78 10.43 -5.34
C LYS A 368 -19.35 11.90 -5.35
N TYR A 369 -19.12 12.48 -4.18
CA TYR A 369 -18.58 13.84 -4.07
C TYR A 369 -17.19 13.95 -4.69
N ALA A 370 -16.28 13.03 -4.37
CA ALA A 370 -14.95 12.94 -4.97
C ALA A 370 -15.03 12.80 -6.50
N ALA A 371 -15.93 11.96 -7.02
CA ALA A 371 -16.18 11.80 -8.45
C ALA A 371 -16.59 13.14 -9.10
N SER A 372 -17.55 13.84 -8.48
CA SER A 372 -18.04 15.14 -8.97
C SER A 372 -16.97 16.25 -8.96
N LYS A 373 -15.88 16.05 -8.22
CA LYS A 373 -14.75 16.97 -8.07
C LYS A 373 -13.48 16.49 -8.77
N ASP A 374 -13.58 15.47 -9.62
CA ASP A 374 -12.46 14.95 -10.41
C ASP A 374 -11.31 14.45 -9.52
N VAL A 375 -11.65 13.67 -8.50
CA VAL A 375 -10.70 13.03 -7.57
C VAL A 375 -10.80 11.52 -7.72
N LEU A 376 -9.67 10.86 -7.94
CA LEU A 376 -9.59 9.39 -8.01
C LEU A 376 -9.43 8.82 -6.59
N ILE A 377 -10.09 7.72 -6.30
CA ILE A 377 -9.89 6.94 -5.08
C ILE A 377 -9.24 5.61 -5.47
N VAL A 378 -8.20 5.20 -4.74
CA VAL A 378 -7.53 3.91 -4.91
C VAL A 378 -7.62 3.16 -3.59
N HIS A 379 -8.17 1.97 -3.62
CA HIS A 379 -8.57 1.20 -2.45
C HIS A 379 -7.94 -0.20 -2.47
N ALA A 380 -7.50 -0.68 -1.31
CA ALA A 380 -6.99 -2.03 -1.13
C ALA A 380 -8.13 -3.08 -1.14
N ALA A 381 -7.95 -4.21 -1.82
CA ALA A 381 -8.98 -5.25 -1.89
C ALA A 381 -9.19 -6.03 -0.58
N GLY A 382 -8.25 -5.97 0.37
CA GLY A 382 -8.24 -6.76 1.60
C GLY A 382 -7.44 -8.07 1.47
N ASN A 383 -7.20 -8.71 2.62
CA ASN A 383 -6.13 -9.70 2.77
C ASN A 383 -6.63 -11.09 3.27
N ASP A 384 -7.87 -11.48 2.92
CA ASP A 384 -8.51 -12.71 3.40
C ASP A 384 -8.41 -13.90 2.42
N GLY A 385 -7.80 -13.71 1.25
CA GLY A 385 -7.81 -14.69 0.16
C GLY A 385 -9.22 -15.00 -0.35
N ALA A 386 -10.14 -14.06 -0.18
CA ALA A 386 -11.57 -14.23 -0.39
C ALA A 386 -12.06 -13.66 -1.72
N ASN A 387 -13.13 -14.26 -2.25
CA ASN A 387 -13.85 -13.71 -3.40
C ASN A 387 -14.82 -12.63 -2.92
N LEU A 388 -14.56 -11.37 -3.23
CA LEU A 388 -15.41 -10.22 -2.89
C LEU A 388 -16.76 -10.23 -3.63
N ASP A 389 -16.88 -11.00 -4.71
CA ASP A 389 -18.15 -11.18 -5.41
C ASP A 389 -19.09 -12.14 -4.66
N ASP A 390 -18.61 -12.87 -3.65
CA ASP A 390 -19.49 -13.59 -2.71
C ASP A 390 -20.00 -12.58 -1.65
N PRO A 391 -21.33 -12.37 -1.52
CA PRO A 391 -21.89 -11.42 -0.54
C PRO A 391 -21.59 -11.77 0.93
N LYS A 392 -20.98 -12.95 1.21
CA LYS A 392 -20.45 -13.30 2.53
C LYS A 392 -19.12 -12.65 2.85
N ASN A 393 -18.42 -12.09 1.86
CA ASN A 393 -17.12 -11.45 2.00
C ASN A 393 -17.23 -9.96 1.66
N PRO A 394 -18.10 -9.19 2.34
CA PRO A 394 -18.17 -7.76 2.09
C PRO A 394 -16.86 -7.09 2.46
N ASN A 395 -16.45 -6.11 1.66
CA ASN A 395 -15.34 -5.22 1.95
C ASN A 395 -15.79 -3.78 1.70
N TYR A 396 -15.55 -2.91 2.68
CA TYR A 396 -15.93 -1.49 2.64
C TYR A 396 -14.69 -0.61 2.85
N PRO A 397 -14.59 0.55 2.18
CA PRO A 397 -15.55 1.08 1.19
C PRO A 397 -15.58 0.28 -0.12
N ASN A 398 -16.70 0.35 -0.83
CA ASN A 398 -16.85 -0.13 -2.20
C ASN A 398 -17.70 0.87 -3.00
N ASP A 399 -17.68 0.73 -4.32
CA ASP A 399 -18.45 1.57 -5.25
C ASP A 399 -19.63 0.82 -5.90
N GLN A 400 -20.01 -0.33 -5.34
CA GLN A 400 -21.02 -1.24 -5.88
C GLN A 400 -21.90 -1.81 -4.77
N ILE A 401 -23.22 -1.80 -4.99
CA ILE A 401 -24.19 -2.39 -4.05
C ILE A 401 -24.67 -3.73 -4.61
N ASN A 402 -24.47 -4.82 -3.86
CA ASN A 402 -24.88 -6.18 -4.23
C ASN A 402 -24.34 -6.65 -5.60
N ASN A 403 -23.06 -6.38 -5.91
CA ASN A 403 -22.44 -6.64 -7.22
C ASN A 403 -23.20 -6.00 -8.40
N GLY A 404 -23.91 -4.90 -8.13
CA GLY A 404 -24.55 -4.08 -9.15
C GLY A 404 -23.54 -3.26 -9.94
N SER A 405 -24.02 -2.37 -10.80
CA SER A 405 -23.13 -1.43 -11.50
C SER A 405 -22.45 -0.47 -10.51
N GLU A 406 -21.22 -0.08 -10.83
CA GLU A 406 -20.51 1.00 -10.14
C GLU A 406 -21.37 2.27 -10.10
N PHE A 407 -21.58 2.83 -8.91
CA PHE A 407 -22.28 4.11 -8.76
C PHE A 407 -21.33 5.32 -8.91
N ALA A 408 -20.02 5.07 -9.01
CA ALA A 408 -19.00 6.09 -9.23
C ALA A 408 -17.88 5.53 -10.13
N ASP A 409 -17.42 6.32 -11.12
CA ASP A 409 -16.43 5.89 -12.12
C ASP A 409 -14.98 6.28 -11.75
N ASN A 410 -14.74 6.56 -10.47
CA ASN A 410 -13.50 7.13 -9.94
C ASN A 410 -12.84 6.28 -8.84
N VAL A 411 -13.27 5.04 -8.60
CA VAL A 411 -12.66 4.14 -7.60
C VAL A 411 -11.89 3.03 -8.31
N ILE A 412 -10.70 2.68 -7.83
CA ILE A 412 -9.93 1.51 -8.26
C ILE A 412 -9.68 0.61 -7.06
N THR A 413 -10.18 -0.62 -7.08
CA THR A 413 -9.91 -1.63 -6.05
C THR A 413 -8.77 -2.55 -6.48
N VAL A 414 -7.74 -2.67 -5.66
CA VAL A 414 -6.44 -3.25 -6.03
C VAL A 414 -6.14 -4.53 -5.26
N GLY A 415 -5.96 -5.64 -6.00
CA GLY A 415 -5.42 -6.90 -5.49
C GLY A 415 -3.88 -6.92 -5.45
N ALA A 416 -3.31 -7.85 -4.67
CA ALA A 416 -1.88 -7.96 -4.43
C ALA A 416 -1.23 -9.10 -5.23
N LEU A 417 0.01 -8.87 -5.64
CA LEU A 417 0.86 -9.84 -6.31
C LEU A 417 2.08 -10.20 -5.45
N ASP A 418 2.56 -11.41 -5.67
CA ASP A 418 3.87 -11.90 -5.27
C ASP A 418 4.94 -11.55 -6.33
N PRO A 419 6.23 -11.52 -5.95
CA PRO A 419 7.33 -11.23 -6.88
C PRO A 419 7.62 -12.35 -7.89
N GLU A 420 6.99 -13.51 -7.74
CA GLU A 420 7.15 -14.65 -8.64
C GLU A 420 6.14 -14.57 -9.80
N TYR A 421 6.63 -14.58 -11.04
CA TYR A 421 5.75 -14.70 -12.20
C TYR A 421 5.35 -16.16 -12.41
N GLY A 422 4.06 -16.47 -12.48
CA GLY A 422 3.59 -17.84 -12.67
C GLY A 422 2.22 -18.08 -12.04
N SER A 423 1.93 -19.34 -11.70
CA SER A 423 0.71 -19.74 -10.99
C SER A 423 0.57 -19.07 -9.63
N ASP A 424 1.69 -18.80 -8.98
CA ASP A 424 1.75 -18.29 -7.61
C ASP A 424 1.85 -16.76 -7.56
N MET A 425 1.65 -16.07 -8.70
CA MET A 425 1.86 -14.62 -8.76
C MET A 425 0.79 -13.80 -8.05
N VAL A 426 -0.40 -14.35 -7.81
CA VAL A 426 -1.42 -13.69 -6.98
C VAL A 426 -1.13 -14.06 -5.53
N ALA A 427 -0.92 -13.03 -4.70
CA ALA A 427 -0.58 -13.26 -3.30
C ALA A 427 -1.67 -14.08 -2.61
N ALA A 428 -1.29 -15.09 -1.83
CA ALA A 428 -2.23 -16.03 -1.23
C ALA A 428 -3.30 -15.34 -0.35
N TYR A 429 -2.95 -14.20 0.26
CA TYR A 429 -3.87 -13.39 1.06
C TYR A 429 -4.72 -12.43 0.21
N SER A 430 -4.39 -12.15 -1.06
CA SER A 430 -5.13 -11.16 -1.84
C SER A 430 -6.59 -11.56 -2.01
N ASN A 431 -7.49 -10.66 -1.62
CA ASN A 431 -8.87 -10.74 -2.08
C ASN A 431 -8.93 -10.54 -3.60
N TYR A 432 -9.95 -11.13 -4.21
CA TYR A 432 -10.17 -11.13 -5.66
C TYR A 432 -11.67 -11.06 -5.97
N GLY A 433 -12.03 -10.77 -7.21
CA GLY A 433 -13.44 -10.71 -7.64
C GLY A 433 -13.52 -10.14 -9.05
N ALA A 434 -14.22 -10.83 -9.95
CA ALA A 434 -14.41 -10.38 -11.33
C ALA A 434 -15.20 -9.07 -11.43
N ILE A 435 -15.90 -8.70 -10.36
CA ILE A 435 -16.75 -7.51 -10.28
C ILE A 435 -16.16 -6.46 -9.32
N ASN A 436 -15.70 -6.88 -8.14
CA ASN A 436 -15.31 -5.96 -7.06
C ASN A 436 -13.79 -5.71 -6.94
N VAL A 437 -12.95 -6.34 -7.76
CA VAL A 437 -11.51 -6.05 -7.84
C VAL A 437 -11.17 -5.61 -9.26
N ASP A 438 -10.58 -4.44 -9.42
CA ASP A 438 -10.32 -3.88 -10.75
C ASP A 438 -9.06 -4.43 -11.39
N VAL A 439 -7.97 -4.50 -10.62
CA VAL A 439 -6.62 -4.76 -11.14
C VAL A 439 -5.71 -5.31 -10.03
N PHE A 440 -4.61 -5.95 -10.43
CA PHE A 440 -3.57 -6.41 -9.50
C PHE A 440 -2.29 -5.56 -9.60
N ALA A 441 -1.60 -5.40 -8.48
CA ALA A 441 -0.30 -4.73 -8.40
C ALA A 441 0.61 -5.39 -7.34
N PRO A 442 1.93 -5.13 -7.38
CA PRO A 442 2.89 -5.62 -6.38
C PRO A 442 2.47 -5.34 -4.94
N GLY A 443 2.33 -6.38 -4.11
CA GLY A 443 1.84 -6.23 -2.73
C GLY A 443 2.62 -7.01 -1.67
N THR A 444 3.36 -8.06 -2.02
CA THR A 444 4.16 -8.85 -1.07
C THR A 444 5.58 -8.30 -0.93
N ASP A 445 6.11 -8.29 0.30
CA ASP A 445 7.47 -7.85 0.63
C ASP A 445 7.83 -6.53 -0.05
N ILE A 446 6.98 -5.51 0.14
CA ILE A 446 7.23 -4.17 -0.40
C ILE A 446 8.08 -3.39 0.60
N TYR A 447 9.26 -3.00 0.17
CA TYR A 447 10.19 -2.20 0.96
C TYR A 447 9.80 -0.72 0.92
N SER A 448 9.52 -0.12 2.08
CA SER A 448 9.16 1.30 2.17
C SER A 448 9.52 1.88 3.55
N THR A 449 9.26 3.17 3.71
CA THR A 449 9.51 3.99 4.91
C THR A 449 8.64 3.54 6.09
N ILE A 450 9.18 3.51 7.29
CA ILE A 450 8.41 3.38 8.54
C ILE A 450 8.90 4.46 9.53
N PRO A 451 8.16 4.78 10.61
CA PRO A 451 8.53 5.87 11.51
C PRO A 451 9.95 5.77 12.05
N ASN A 452 10.52 6.94 12.37
CA ASN A 452 11.87 7.12 12.91
C ASN A 452 13.01 6.81 11.91
N ASN A 453 12.85 7.25 10.65
CA ASN A 453 13.86 7.11 9.58
C ASN A 453 14.28 5.64 9.33
N LYS A 454 13.32 4.73 9.43
CA LYS A 454 13.52 3.29 9.25
C LYS A 454 12.80 2.82 8.00
N TYR A 455 13.08 1.59 7.60
CA TYR A 455 12.51 1.00 6.40
C TYR A 455 12.28 -0.49 6.62
N GLU A 456 11.17 -1.00 6.11
CA GLU A 456 10.75 -2.39 6.34
C GLU A 456 10.00 -2.97 5.14
N PHE A 457 10.07 -4.29 5.01
CA PHE A 457 9.25 -5.05 4.06
C PHE A 457 7.89 -5.34 4.69
N MET A 458 6.81 -4.92 4.03
CA MET A 458 5.45 -5.24 4.46
C MET A 458 4.67 -5.88 3.32
N PRO A 459 3.87 -6.94 3.59
CA PRO A 459 2.94 -7.51 2.64
C PRO A 459 1.54 -6.91 2.80
N GLY A 460 0.78 -6.84 1.71
CA GLY A 460 -0.64 -6.51 1.74
C GLY A 460 -1.16 -5.88 0.46
N THR A 461 -2.47 -6.00 0.24
CA THR A 461 -3.18 -5.13 -0.72
C THR A 461 -3.03 -3.65 -0.36
N SER A 462 -2.78 -3.35 0.92
CA SER A 462 -2.37 -2.04 1.44
C SER A 462 -1.07 -1.49 0.85
N MET A 463 -0.20 -2.35 0.30
CA MET A 463 1.03 -1.95 -0.38
C MET A 463 0.85 -1.93 -1.90
N ALA A 464 -0.07 -2.73 -2.44
CA ALA A 464 -0.45 -2.70 -3.85
C ALA A 464 -1.21 -1.42 -4.23
N SER A 465 -2.19 -1.03 -3.41
CA SER A 465 -3.00 0.19 -3.58
C SER A 465 -2.15 1.47 -3.78
N PRO A 466 -1.17 1.81 -2.89
CA PRO A 466 -0.33 2.99 -3.06
C PRO A 466 0.58 2.89 -4.28
N GLY A 467 0.97 1.69 -4.71
CA GLY A 467 1.66 1.49 -5.97
C GLY A 467 0.83 2.00 -7.15
N VAL A 468 -0.46 1.66 -7.18
CA VAL A 468 -1.42 2.13 -8.20
C VAL A 468 -1.73 3.62 -8.06
N ALA A 469 -1.86 4.14 -6.83
CA ALA A 469 -1.99 5.58 -6.58
C ALA A 469 -0.79 6.36 -7.12
N GLY A 470 0.42 5.83 -6.98
CA GLY A 470 1.63 6.37 -7.58
C GLY A 470 1.60 6.36 -9.12
N VAL A 471 1.14 5.28 -9.75
CA VAL A 471 0.97 5.23 -11.21
C VAL A 471 -0.07 6.25 -11.69
N ALA A 472 -1.20 6.38 -10.97
CA ALA A 472 -2.20 7.42 -11.23
C ALA A 472 -1.60 8.83 -11.12
N ALA A 473 -0.76 9.07 -10.10
CA ALA A 473 -0.10 10.34 -9.91
C ALA A 473 0.89 10.66 -11.04
N LEU A 474 1.65 9.67 -11.53
CA LEU A 474 2.50 9.82 -12.70
C LEU A 474 1.69 10.20 -13.95
N VAL A 475 0.56 9.52 -14.20
CA VAL A 475 -0.31 9.83 -15.33
C VAL A 475 -0.84 11.26 -15.22
N ARG A 476 -1.38 11.67 -14.06
CA ARG A 476 -1.90 13.04 -13.86
C ARG A 476 -0.81 14.11 -13.89
N SER A 477 0.39 13.79 -13.43
CA SER A 477 1.55 14.70 -13.47
C SER A 477 1.95 14.99 -14.92
N GLN A 478 2.00 13.98 -15.79
CA GLN A 478 2.37 14.15 -17.19
C GLN A 478 1.19 14.63 -18.08
N TYR A 479 -0.04 14.29 -17.72
CA TYR A 479 -1.25 14.58 -18.50
C TYR A 479 -2.38 15.14 -17.60
N PRO A 480 -2.22 16.37 -17.07
CA PRO A 480 -3.10 16.94 -16.05
C PRO A 480 -4.53 17.23 -16.53
N SER A 481 -4.79 17.19 -17.84
CA SER A 481 -6.11 17.36 -18.42
C SER A 481 -7.00 16.12 -18.33
N LEU A 482 -6.44 14.96 -17.99
CA LEU A 482 -7.22 13.72 -17.85
C LEU A 482 -8.04 13.76 -16.55
N SER A 483 -9.33 13.42 -16.68
CA SER A 483 -10.22 13.27 -15.53
C SER A 483 -9.88 12.03 -14.70
N ALA A 484 -10.36 11.95 -13.46
CA ALA A 484 -10.24 10.78 -12.61
C ALA A 484 -10.74 9.50 -13.31
N SER A 485 -11.91 9.57 -13.97
CA SER A 485 -12.46 8.44 -14.73
C SER A 485 -11.62 8.05 -15.95
N GLN A 486 -11.02 9.02 -16.63
CA GLN A 486 -10.06 8.75 -17.71
C GLN A 486 -8.78 8.11 -17.18
N VAL A 487 -8.30 8.52 -16.00
CA VAL A 487 -7.12 7.92 -15.35
C VAL A 487 -7.42 6.48 -14.91
N LYS A 488 -8.58 6.21 -14.30
CA LYS A 488 -9.07 4.83 -14.03
C LYS A 488 -9.01 4.01 -15.30
N LYS A 489 -9.64 4.50 -16.37
CA LYS A 489 -9.65 3.82 -17.67
C LYS A 489 -8.25 3.54 -18.22
N VAL A 490 -7.35 4.53 -18.19
CA VAL A 490 -5.95 4.36 -18.64
C VAL A 490 -5.28 3.22 -17.88
N ILE A 491 -5.40 3.17 -16.55
CA ILE A 491 -4.76 2.14 -15.72
C ILE A 491 -5.30 0.75 -16.08
N LEU A 492 -6.63 0.59 -16.14
CA LEU A 492 -7.26 -0.70 -16.45
C LEU A 492 -7.01 -1.15 -17.89
N ASP A 493 -6.96 -0.23 -18.85
CA ASP A 493 -6.72 -0.56 -20.26
C ASP A 493 -5.24 -0.89 -20.53
N SER A 494 -4.31 -0.23 -19.83
CA SER A 494 -2.87 -0.31 -20.10
C SER A 494 -2.15 -1.49 -19.45
N GLY A 495 -2.79 -2.12 -18.46
CA GLY A 495 -2.19 -3.23 -17.72
C GLY A 495 -1.82 -4.44 -18.60
N LEU A 496 -0.93 -5.27 -18.08
CA LEU A 496 -0.47 -6.49 -18.74
C LEU A 496 -1.44 -7.63 -18.46
N SER A 497 -1.92 -8.27 -19.53
CA SER A 497 -2.75 -9.48 -19.42
C SER A 497 -1.87 -10.73 -19.35
N VAL A 498 -2.22 -11.65 -18.46
CA VAL A 498 -1.58 -12.96 -18.29
C VAL A 498 -2.62 -14.04 -18.55
N LYS A 499 -2.31 -15.00 -19.43
CA LYS A 499 -3.21 -16.14 -19.72
C LYS A 499 -3.01 -17.34 -18.82
N ALA A 500 -1.91 -17.39 -18.07
CA ALA A 500 -1.67 -18.45 -17.11
C ALA A 500 -2.77 -18.46 -16.04
N ALA A 501 -3.18 -19.66 -15.63
CA ALA A 501 -4.02 -19.81 -14.45
C ALA A 501 -3.18 -19.52 -13.20
N VAL A 502 -3.78 -18.80 -12.26
CA VAL A 502 -3.20 -18.44 -10.97
C VAL A 502 -3.95 -19.12 -9.83
N ILE A 503 -3.22 -19.41 -8.76
CA ILE A 503 -3.74 -19.98 -7.53
C ILE A 503 -4.38 -18.87 -6.69
N LEU A 504 -5.50 -19.17 -6.05
CA LEU A 504 -6.30 -18.23 -5.27
C LEU A 504 -6.38 -18.68 -3.81
N GLY A 505 -6.15 -17.77 -2.86
CA GLY A 505 -6.29 -18.09 -1.45
C GLY A 505 -5.27 -19.12 -0.93
N GLY A 506 -4.14 -19.30 -1.62
CA GLY A 506 -3.16 -20.35 -1.34
C GLY A 506 -3.66 -21.79 -1.56
N ASP A 507 -4.82 -21.97 -2.20
CA ASP A 507 -5.44 -23.27 -2.43
C ASP A 507 -5.32 -23.66 -3.91
N ALA A 508 -4.41 -24.58 -4.24
CA ALA A 508 -4.18 -25.02 -5.62
C ALA A 508 -5.43 -25.62 -6.30
N SER A 509 -6.44 -26.04 -5.54
CA SER A 509 -7.72 -26.49 -6.09
C SER A 509 -8.59 -25.33 -6.60
N LYS A 510 -8.32 -24.11 -6.14
CA LYS A 510 -8.93 -22.85 -6.59
C LYS A 510 -7.94 -22.14 -7.50
N ASN A 511 -8.14 -22.27 -8.80
CA ASN A 511 -7.36 -21.55 -9.79
C ASN A 511 -8.25 -20.96 -10.87
N ASN A 512 -7.82 -19.82 -11.41
CA ASN A 512 -8.51 -19.15 -12.50
C ASN A 512 -7.56 -18.22 -13.26
N THR A 513 -8.01 -17.62 -14.36
CA THR A 513 -7.25 -16.56 -15.06
C THR A 513 -7.58 -15.19 -14.50
N LEU A 514 -6.69 -14.21 -14.68
CA LEU A 514 -6.90 -12.85 -14.16
C LEU A 514 -8.24 -12.24 -14.61
N ASP A 515 -8.67 -12.47 -15.86
CA ASP A 515 -9.95 -11.95 -16.40
C ASP A 515 -11.21 -12.57 -15.77
N LYS A 516 -11.04 -13.55 -14.88
CA LYS A 516 -12.11 -14.18 -14.11
C LYS A 516 -12.06 -13.83 -12.62
N ILE A 517 -11.08 -13.05 -12.20
CA ILE A 517 -10.85 -12.68 -10.81
C ILE A 517 -10.58 -11.17 -10.62
N SER A 518 -10.59 -10.39 -11.70
CA SER A 518 -10.63 -8.93 -11.69
C SER A 518 -11.30 -8.37 -12.95
N THR A 519 -11.85 -7.17 -12.85
CA THR A 519 -12.54 -6.45 -13.93
C THR A 519 -11.65 -6.27 -15.16
N SER A 520 -10.38 -5.88 -14.96
CA SER A 520 -9.45 -5.65 -16.08
C SER A 520 -8.76 -6.92 -16.57
N GLY A 521 -8.68 -7.95 -15.72
CA GLY A 521 -7.87 -9.14 -15.96
C GLY A 521 -6.38 -8.87 -16.14
N LYS A 522 -5.85 -7.83 -15.49
CA LYS A 522 -4.50 -7.30 -15.75
C LYS A 522 -3.71 -6.98 -14.49
N ILE A 523 -2.41 -6.86 -14.71
CA ILE A 523 -1.41 -6.32 -13.78
C ILE A 523 -1.11 -4.87 -14.18
N VAL A 524 -1.09 -3.94 -13.23
CA VAL A 524 -0.81 -2.51 -13.51
C VAL A 524 0.54 -2.32 -14.20
N ASN A 525 0.60 -1.42 -15.20
CA ASN A 525 1.83 -1.11 -15.93
C ASN A 525 1.97 0.40 -16.21
N ALA A 526 2.89 1.06 -15.51
CA ALA A 526 3.13 2.49 -15.59
C ALA A 526 3.62 2.95 -16.97
N TYR A 527 4.47 2.14 -17.62
CA TYR A 527 5.02 2.46 -18.94
C TYR A 527 3.91 2.50 -20.00
N ASN A 528 3.07 1.46 -20.06
CA ASN A 528 1.92 1.42 -20.95
C ASN A 528 0.90 2.51 -20.60
N ALA A 529 0.65 2.77 -19.32
CA ALA A 529 -0.29 3.80 -18.87
C ALA A 529 0.08 5.18 -19.42
N LEU A 530 1.36 5.56 -19.37
CA LEU A 530 1.82 6.84 -19.91
C LEU A 530 1.73 6.93 -21.45
N ILE A 531 1.81 5.81 -22.17
CA ILE A 531 1.63 5.77 -23.63
C ILE A 531 0.16 5.99 -23.98
N ILE A 532 -0.75 5.25 -23.34
CA ILE A 532 -2.19 5.37 -23.57
C ILE A 532 -2.71 6.74 -23.14
N ALA A 533 -2.27 7.24 -21.98
CA ALA A 533 -2.60 8.57 -21.50
C ALA A 533 -2.21 9.67 -22.49
N ARG A 534 -1.05 9.55 -23.16
CA ARG A 534 -0.62 10.49 -24.20
C ARG A 534 -1.60 10.53 -25.37
N GLY A 535 -2.03 9.37 -25.86
CA GLY A 535 -3.01 9.27 -26.95
C GLY A 535 -4.31 9.96 -26.55
N MET A 536 -4.86 9.56 -25.40
CA MET A 536 -6.09 10.11 -24.84
C MET A 536 -6.03 11.63 -24.65
N ALA A 537 -4.94 12.16 -24.07
CA ALA A 537 -4.77 13.59 -23.82
C ALA A 537 -4.58 14.41 -25.11
N THR A 538 -4.10 13.79 -26.19
CA THR A 538 -3.92 14.46 -27.49
C THR A 538 -5.07 14.22 -28.48
N GLY A 539 -6.11 13.49 -28.06
CA GLY A 539 -7.23 13.10 -28.91
C GLY A 539 -6.85 12.17 -30.06
N LYS A 540 -5.79 11.38 -29.88
CA LYS A 540 -5.21 10.47 -30.88
C LYS A 540 -5.28 9.01 -30.49
#